data_AF-A0A7V5CCQ2-F1
#
_entry.id   AF-A0A7V5CCQ2-F1
#
_cell.length_a   1.000
_cell.length_b   1.000
_cell.length_c   1.000
_cell.angle_alpha   90.00
_cell.angle_beta   90.00
_cell.angle_gamma   90.00
#
_symmetry.space_group_name_H-M   'P 1'
#
loop_
_entity.id
_entity.type
_entity.pdbx_description
1 polymer ?
#
loop_
_entity_poly.entity_id
_entity_poly.type
_entity_poly.pdbx_seq_one_letter_code
_entity_poly.pdbx_strand_id
1 'polypeptide(L)'
;MISRYSSTGLALLGIALYGGPLLAGLARHGWAVLPVFAGLFLLYMSARRGPDLATGAGWAGLAIMALVQAVLVTLVWAFGLGLATLFGAIALPLWAPLLLTAIAASLGAWAHRDAAEMDVMLDSVLEALEAAPSDATGGEDADWPETPAEVHAALEGALEALYNLDKLLPTVIDPVVARLDAAAGVAAFDPFYDVAGLEGDDNDPLIDYALLRFVARPHILAALIGRGEGGLAPTLLLDAPNDEVRAEARARVGDLLDAAAPDDQLPDDDWLALMAERFEGEGYEALARRCRRT
;
A
#
# COMPACT_ATOMS: atom_id res chain seq x y z
N MET A 1 -13.72 8.00 14.34
CA MET A 1 -12.26 8.07 14.43
C MET A 1 -11.76 8.60 13.10
N ILE A 2 -11.02 9.71 13.07
CA ILE A 2 -10.41 10.21 11.83
C ILE A 2 -9.28 9.22 11.50
N SER A 3 -9.42 8.46 10.41
CA SER A 3 -8.37 7.55 9.92
C SER A 3 -7.06 8.31 9.81
N ARG A 4 -5.96 7.73 10.35
CA ARG A 4 -4.62 8.32 10.37
C ARG A 4 -4.08 8.67 8.95
N TYR A 5 -4.75 8.21 7.90
CA TYR A 5 -4.40 8.47 6.49
C TYR A 5 -5.54 9.07 5.65
N SER A 6 -6.55 9.68 6.28
CA SER A 6 -7.57 10.41 5.51
C SER A 6 -6.92 11.54 4.71
N SER A 7 -7.19 11.59 3.39
CA SER A 7 -6.75 12.67 2.48
C SER A 7 -7.08 14.07 3.02
N THR A 8 -8.20 14.18 3.75
CA THR A 8 -8.62 15.41 4.43
C THR A 8 -7.67 15.80 5.56
N GLY A 9 -7.16 14.85 6.35
CA GLY A 9 -6.19 15.10 7.41
C GLY A 9 -4.85 15.61 6.87
N LEU A 10 -4.37 15.00 5.79
CA LEU A 10 -3.15 15.43 5.10
C LEU A 10 -3.30 16.82 4.49
N ALA A 11 -4.45 17.11 3.87
CA ALA A 11 -4.73 18.43 3.31
C ALA A 11 -4.77 19.51 4.41
N LEU A 12 -5.44 19.25 5.53
CA LEU A 12 -5.51 20.18 6.67
C LEU A 12 -4.12 20.44 7.28
N LEU A 13 -3.30 19.39 7.42
CA LEU A 13 -1.94 19.53 7.91
C LEU A 13 -1.08 20.38 6.95
N GLY A 14 -1.19 20.13 5.64
CA GLY A 14 -0.52 20.94 4.61
C GLY A 14 -0.93 22.41 4.68
N ILE A 15 -2.24 22.67 4.74
CA ILE A 15 -2.78 24.04 4.87
C ILE A 15 -2.23 24.74 6.11
N ALA A 16 -2.18 24.06 7.26
CA ALA A 16 -1.67 24.66 8.49
C ALA A 16 -0.15 24.92 8.42
N LEU A 17 0.61 23.98 7.85
CA LEU A 17 2.07 24.08 7.74
C LEU A 17 2.48 25.23 6.81
N TYR A 18 1.89 25.31 5.60
CA TYR A 18 2.15 26.38 4.62
C TYR A 18 1.41 27.68 4.90
N GLY A 19 0.34 27.63 5.70
CA GLY A 19 -0.47 28.78 6.07
C GLY A 19 0.31 29.85 6.84
N GLY A 20 1.23 29.46 7.73
CA GLY A 20 2.03 30.42 8.50
C GLY A 20 2.92 31.32 7.62
N PRO A 21 3.83 30.79 6.78
CA PRO A 21 4.63 31.62 5.87
C PRO A 21 3.77 32.49 4.95
N LEU A 22 2.66 31.95 4.45
CA LEU A 22 1.71 32.67 3.60
C LEU A 22 1.10 33.87 4.32
N LEU A 23 0.57 33.65 5.53
CA LEU A 23 -0.01 34.70 6.38
C LEU A 23 1.04 35.72 6.81
N ALA A 24 2.29 35.30 7.05
CA ALA A 24 3.39 36.22 7.37
C ALA A 24 3.73 37.14 6.18
N GLY A 25 3.69 36.62 4.95
CA GLY A 25 3.80 37.42 3.73
C GLY A 25 2.62 38.38 3.56
N LEU A 26 1.40 37.89 3.80
CA LEU A 26 0.17 38.68 3.72
C LEU A 26 0.14 39.85 4.72
N ALA A 27 0.73 39.64 5.91
CA ALA A 27 0.91 40.65 6.95
C ALA A 27 2.14 41.55 6.73
N ARG A 28 2.89 41.35 5.63
CA ARG A 28 4.12 42.07 5.27
C ARG A 28 5.20 42.03 6.36
N HIS A 29 5.29 40.93 7.11
CA HIS A 29 6.41 40.73 8.03
C HIS A 29 7.74 40.62 7.26
N GLY A 30 8.81 41.12 7.86
CA GLY A 30 10.12 41.15 7.22
C GLY A 30 10.73 39.75 7.01
N TRP A 31 11.58 39.63 6.00
CA TRP A 31 12.45 38.49 5.67
C TRP A 31 13.17 37.77 6.83
N ALA A 32 13.40 38.44 7.97
CA ALA A 32 13.99 37.82 9.15
C ALA A 32 13.18 36.65 9.73
N VAL A 33 11.90 36.50 9.36
CA VAL A 33 11.04 35.39 9.81
C VAL A 33 11.28 34.09 9.03
N LEU A 34 11.87 34.16 7.83
CA LEU A 34 12.02 33.01 6.94
C LEU A 34 12.87 31.89 7.54
N PRO A 35 14.01 32.14 8.22
CA PRO A 35 14.80 31.08 8.84
C PRO A 35 14.03 30.33 9.93
N VAL A 36 13.12 31.01 10.65
CA VAL A 36 12.30 30.38 11.70
C VAL A 36 11.32 29.39 11.09
N PHE A 37 10.60 29.80 10.04
CA PHE A 37 9.70 28.90 9.31
C PHE A 37 10.46 27.74 8.65
N ALA A 38 11.60 28.01 8.01
CA ALA A 38 12.43 26.97 7.41
C ALA A 38 12.89 25.95 8.47
N GLY A 39 13.25 26.40 9.68
CA GLY A 39 13.59 25.54 10.81
C GLY A 39 12.42 24.66 11.27
N LEU A 40 11.20 25.21 11.36
CA LEU A 40 10.00 24.44 11.72
C LEU A 40 9.66 23.37 10.66
N PHE A 41 9.78 23.71 9.38
CA PHE A 41 9.62 22.76 8.28
C PHE A 41 10.71 21.69 8.29
N LEU A 42 11.95 22.09 8.55
CA LEU A 42 13.08 21.17 8.65
C LEU A 42 12.89 20.19 9.81
N LEU A 43 12.41 20.66 10.97
CA LEU A 43 12.08 19.81 12.12
C LEU A 43 11.03 18.75 11.75
N TYR A 44 9.96 19.15 11.07
CA TYR A 44 8.93 18.23 10.60
C TYR A 44 9.51 17.20 9.61
N MET A 45 10.31 17.65 8.64
CA MET A 45 10.91 16.79 7.63
C MET A 45 11.98 15.85 8.21
N SER A 46 12.78 16.30 9.16
CA SER A 46 13.78 15.46 9.82
C SER A 46 13.11 14.38 10.65
N ALA A 47 11.98 14.68 11.30
CA ALA A 47 11.21 13.67 12.02
C ALA A 47 10.62 12.60 11.09
N ARG A 48 10.24 12.98 9.85
CA ARG A 48 9.64 12.06 8.88
C ARG A 48 10.66 11.23 8.10
N ARG A 49 11.83 11.79 7.79
CA ARG A 49 12.84 11.15 6.94
C ARG A 49 14.00 10.52 7.70
N GLY A 50 14.16 10.84 8.98
CA GLY A 50 15.20 10.27 9.84
C GLY A 50 16.61 10.29 9.23
N PRO A 51 17.16 11.44 8.78
CA PRO A 51 18.49 11.45 8.17
C PRO A 51 19.55 10.94 9.15
N ASP A 52 20.34 9.97 8.73
CA ASP A 52 21.43 9.41 9.54
C ASP A 52 22.61 10.40 9.65
N LEU A 53 22.68 11.11 10.77
CA LEU A 53 23.72 12.12 11.03
C LEU A 53 25.08 11.52 11.40
N ALA A 54 25.19 10.19 11.51
CA ALA A 54 26.48 9.52 11.69
C ALA A 54 27.30 9.51 10.39
N THR A 55 26.65 9.64 9.23
CA THR A 55 27.31 9.60 7.92
C THR A 55 27.41 10.97 7.26
N GLY A 56 28.45 11.17 6.44
CA GLY A 56 28.59 12.39 5.62
C GLY A 56 27.44 12.55 4.61
N ALA A 57 26.87 11.43 4.14
CA ALA A 57 25.71 11.41 3.26
C ALA A 57 24.45 11.96 3.95
N GLY A 58 24.18 11.58 5.20
CA GLY A 58 23.04 12.12 5.93
C GLY A 58 23.16 13.62 6.24
N TRP A 59 24.38 14.11 6.53
CA TRP A 59 24.62 15.56 6.62
C TRP A 59 24.36 16.29 5.30
N ALA A 60 24.79 15.72 4.17
CA ALA A 60 24.50 16.29 2.85
C ALA A 60 22.98 16.28 2.56
N GLY A 61 22.29 15.19 2.91
CA GLY A 61 20.85 15.06 2.81
C GLY A 61 20.12 16.13 3.64
N LEU A 62 20.54 16.34 4.89
CA LEU A 62 20.00 17.38 5.77
C LEU A 62 20.21 18.79 5.19
N ALA A 63 21.40 19.06 4.64
CA ALA A 63 21.70 20.35 4.01
C ALA A 63 20.82 20.60 2.77
N ILE A 64 20.64 19.60 1.92
CA ILE A 64 19.74 19.68 0.76
C ILE A 64 18.30 19.90 1.22
N MET A 65 17.83 19.16 2.24
CA MET A 65 16.50 19.36 2.81
C MET A 65 16.33 20.78 3.33
N ALA A 66 17.28 21.31 4.12
CA ALA A 66 17.24 22.66 4.63
C ALA A 66 17.19 23.71 3.50
N LEU A 67 17.97 23.52 2.43
CA LEU A 67 17.95 24.39 1.26
C LEU A 67 16.58 24.39 0.57
N VAL A 68 16.01 23.20 0.33
CA VAL A 68 14.68 23.05 -0.27
C VAL A 68 13.60 23.72 0.60
N GLN A 69 13.66 23.54 1.93
CA GLN A 69 12.71 24.20 2.84
C GLN A 69 12.85 25.72 2.83
N ALA A 70 14.08 26.25 2.81
CA ALA A 70 14.30 27.69 2.71
C ALA A 70 13.71 28.28 1.41
N VAL A 71 13.89 27.59 0.28
CA VAL A 71 13.31 28.00 -1.01
C VAL A 71 11.78 27.96 -0.96
N LEU A 72 11.19 26.86 -0.50
CA LEU A 72 9.73 26.71 -0.42
C LEU A 72 9.10 27.78 0.48
N VAL A 73 9.64 27.98 1.69
CA VAL A 73 9.16 29.00 2.64
C VAL A 73 9.26 30.39 2.02
N THR A 74 10.34 30.69 1.30
CA THR A 74 10.51 31.98 0.62
C THR A 74 9.47 32.18 -0.48
N LEU A 75 9.19 31.15 -1.29
CA LEU A 75 8.18 31.21 -2.35
C LEU A 75 6.78 31.42 -1.77
N VAL A 76 6.41 30.69 -0.72
CA VAL A 76 5.09 30.82 -0.07
C VAL A 76 4.92 32.18 0.61
N TRP A 77 5.96 32.68 1.28
CA TRP A 77 5.95 34.03 1.83
C TRP A 77 5.85 35.10 0.73
N ALA A 78 6.59 34.96 -0.37
CA ALA A 78 6.54 35.89 -1.50
C ALA A 78 5.16 35.88 -2.17
N PHE A 79 4.53 34.71 -2.26
CA PHE A 79 3.14 34.60 -2.73
C PHE A 79 2.17 35.34 -1.80
N GLY A 80 2.32 35.18 -0.48
CA GLY A 80 1.55 35.95 0.51
C GLY A 80 1.75 37.46 0.38
N LEU A 81 2.98 37.90 0.12
CA LEU A 81 3.29 39.30 -0.15
C LEU A 81 2.60 39.79 -1.44
N GLY A 82 2.57 38.97 -2.48
CA GLY A 82 1.81 39.25 -3.71
C GLY A 82 0.29 39.34 -3.46
N LEU A 83 -0.26 38.52 -2.58
CA LEU A 83 -1.66 38.65 -2.17
C LEU A 83 -1.89 39.96 -1.38
N ALA A 84 -0.95 40.38 -0.53
CA ALA A 84 -1.05 41.65 0.20
C ALA A 84 -1.06 42.87 -0.73
N THR A 85 -0.36 42.82 -1.87
CA THR A 85 -0.38 43.92 -2.84
C THR A 85 -1.71 43.98 -3.60
N LEU A 86 -2.35 42.84 -3.85
CA LEU A 86 -3.62 42.77 -4.57
C LEU A 86 -4.85 43.06 -3.69
N PHE A 87 -4.88 42.53 -2.47
CA PHE A 87 -6.06 42.56 -1.59
C PHE A 87 -5.90 43.45 -0.36
N GLY A 88 -4.70 44.02 -0.16
CA GLY A 88 -4.34 44.75 1.04
C GLY A 88 -3.68 43.86 2.09
N ALA A 89 -2.85 44.48 2.93
CA ALA A 89 -2.17 43.78 4.01
C ALA A 89 -3.10 43.61 5.22
N ILE A 90 -3.04 42.44 5.86
CA ILE A 90 -3.78 42.17 7.09
C ILE A 90 -2.88 42.48 8.28
N ALA A 91 -3.41 43.20 9.27
CA ALA A 91 -2.71 43.43 10.52
C ALA A 91 -2.78 42.16 11.40
N LEU A 92 -1.78 41.30 11.27
CA LEU A 92 -1.60 40.14 12.14
C LEU A 92 -0.34 40.31 13.00
N PRO A 93 -0.38 39.91 14.28
CA PRO A 93 0.83 39.84 15.08
C PRO A 93 1.67 38.63 14.64
N LEU A 94 3.00 38.77 14.64
CA LEU A 94 3.93 37.74 14.15
C LEU A 94 3.80 36.38 14.87
N TRP A 95 3.36 36.38 16.13
CA TRP A 95 3.18 35.14 16.89
C TRP A 95 2.10 34.23 16.27
N ALA A 96 1.08 34.79 15.59
CA ALA A 96 -0.03 34.00 15.05
C ALA A 96 0.41 33.04 13.92
N PRO A 97 1.06 33.50 12.83
CA PRO A 97 1.54 32.58 11.79
C PRO A 97 2.63 31.63 12.32
N LEU A 98 3.46 32.06 13.28
CA LEU A 98 4.46 31.19 13.90
C LEU A 98 3.83 30.05 14.70
N LEU A 99 2.84 30.33 15.54
CA LEU A 99 2.13 29.29 16.31
C LEU A 99 1.41 28.31 15.38
N LEU A 100 0.79 28.81 14.31
CA LEU A 100 0.10 27.96 13.34
C LEU A 100 1.06 26.92 12.73
N THR A 101 2.21 27.36 12.21
CA THR A 101 3.20 26.44 11.63
C THR A 101 3.85 25.57 12.69
N ALA A 102 4.15 26.10 13.88
CA ALA A 102 4.77 25.32 14.96
C ALA A 102 3.87 24.18 15.42
N ILE A 103 2.57 24.44 15.64
CA ILE A 103 1.59 23.42 16.02
C ILE A 103 1.47 22.37 14.90
N ALA A 104 1.37 22.80 13.64
CA ALA A 104 1.31 21.88 12.51
C ALA A 104 2.56 20.99 12.41
N ALA A 105 3.75 21.59 12.49
CA ALA A 105 5.02 20.86 12.44
C ALA A 105 5.16 19.87 13.60
N SER A 106 4.81 20.28 14.83
CA SER A 106 4.86 19.40 16.00
C SER A 106 3.84 18.27 15.95
N LEU A 107 2.60 18.53 15.55
CA LEU A 107 1.58 17.49 15.38
C LEU A 107 1.96 16.52 14.25
N GLY A 108 2.47 17.05 13.14
CA GLY A 108 2.97 16.24 12.03
C GLY A 108 4.14 15.36 12.46
N ALA A 109 5.13 15.91 13.17
CA ALA A 109 6.27 15.17 13.68
C ALA A 109 5.84 14.11 14.71
N TRP A 110 4.90 14.43 15.60
CA TRP A 110 4.38 13.49 16.59
C TRP A 110 3.60 12.34 15.94
N ALA A 111 2.72 12.63 14.98
CA ALA A 111 1.93 11.62 14.29
C ALA A 111 2.79 10.63 13.47
N HIS A 112 3.96 11.06 13.01
CA HIS A 112 4.89 10.22 12.23
C HIS A 112 6.05 9.66 13.07
N ARG A 113 6.10 9.95 14.37
CA ARG A 113 7.10 9.39 15.27
C ARG A 113 7.00 7.86 15.34
N ASP A 114 5.77 7.34 15.40
CA ASP A 114 5.53 5.89 15.45
C ASP A 114 5.96 5.21 14.14
N ALA A 115 5.93 5.92 13.01
CA ALA A 115 6.43 5.42 11.73
C ALA A 115 7.97 5.34 11.73
N ALA A 116 8.66 6.30 12.33
CA ALA A 116 10.11 6.22 12.51
C ALA A 116 10.52 5.12 13.50
N GLU A 117 9.72 4.85 14.54
CA GLU A 117 9.93 3.69 15.42
C GLU A 117 9.69 2.37 14.66
N MET A 118 8.77 2.34 13.69
CA MET A 118 8.53 1.20 12.82
C MET A 118 9.64 1.02 11.77
N ASP A 119 10.17 2.09 11.19
CA ASP A 119 11.36 2.03 10.32
C ASP A 119 12.59 1.54 11.09
N VAL A 120 12.81 2.03 12.32
CA VAL A 120 13.90 1.52 13.18
C VAL A 120 13.66 0.06 13.59
N MET A 121 12.41 -0.34 13.83
CA MET A 121 12.06 -1.74 14.07
C MET A 121 12.37 -2.60 12.83
N LEU A 122 11.99 -2.13 11.64
CA LEU A 122 12.27 -2.81 10.36
C LEU A 122 13.76 -2.89 10.07
N ASP A 123 14.50 -1.80 10.26
CA ASP A 123 15.96 -1.75 10.14
C ASP A 123 16.62 -2.70 11.15
N SER A 124 16.10 -2.78 12.39
CA SER A 124 16.61 -3.74 13.38
C SER A 124 16.27 -5.19 13.05
N VAL A 125 15.13 -5.44 12.37
CA VAL A 125 14.79 -6.77 11.83
C VAL A 125 15.68 -7.11 10.65
N LEU A 126 15.97 -6.14 9.77
CA LEU A 126 16.92 -6.28 8.66
C LEU A 126 18.32 -6.57 9.19
N GLU A 127 18.81 -5.78 10.13
CA GLU A 127 20.12 -5.96 10.75
C GLU A 127 20.20 -7.29 11.52
N ALA A 128 19.10 -7.73 12.15
CA ALA A 128 19.02 -9.05 12.77
C ALA A 128 18.99 -10.20 11.75
N LEU A 129 18.39 -10.00 10.56
CA LEU A 129 18.43 -10.94 9.44
C LEU A 129 19.84 -11.01 8.81
N GLU A 130 20.51 -9.86 8.66
CA GLU A 130 21.90 -9.78 8.16
C GLU A 130 22.91 -10.37 9.14
N ALA A 131 22.69 -10.19 10.46
CA ALA A 131 23.56 -10.70 11.52
C ALA A 131 23.27 -12.17 11.89
N ALA A 132 22.14 -12.73 11.45
CA ALA A 132 21.89 -14.15 11.59
C ALA A 132 22.97 -14.94 10.83
N PRO A 133 23.62 -15.95 11.45
CA PRO A 133 24.70 -16.69 10.82
C PRO A 133 24.24 -17.26 9.47
N SER A 134 24.99 -16.88 8.44
CA SER A 134 24.94 -17.21 7.01
C SER A 134 24.97 -18.71 6.66
N ASP A 135 24.49 -19.60 7.53
CA ASP A 135 24.10 -20.96 7.14
C ASP A 135 22.66 -20.97 6.54
N ALA A 136 22.00 -19.80 6.52
CA ALA A 136 20.72 -19.55 5.82
C ALA A 136 20.83 -18.42 4.78
N THR A 137 21.92 -18.36 4.02
CA THR A 137 22.08 -17.42 2.89
C THR A 137 21.15 -17.75 1.71
N GLY A 138 19.97 -17.14 1.69
CA GLY A 138 19.40 -16.60 0.46
C GLY A 138 19.84 -15.14 0.37
N GLY A 139 20.68 -14.79 -0.62
CA GLY A 139 21.12 -13.40 -0.83
C GLY A 139 19.96 -12.47 -1.22
N GLU A 140 20.22 -11.18 -1.36
CA GLU A 140 19.29 -10.24 -2.02
C GLU A 140 19.18 -10.48 -3.55
N ASP A 141 20.03 -11.36 -4.10
CA ASP A 141 19.72 -12.23 -5.24
C ASP A 141 19.15 -13.55 -4.71
N ALA A 142 18.06 -13.48 -3.94
CA ALA A 142 17.35 -14.69 -3.56
C ALA A 142 16.80 -15.17 -4.88
N ASP A 143 17.48 -16.16 -5.44
CA ASP A 143 17.11 -16.92 -6.62
C ASP A 143 15.71 -17.46 -6.34
N TRP A 144 14.70 -16.60 -6.55
CA TRP A 144 13.29 -16.98 -6.53
C TRP A 144 13.28 -18.18 -7.44
N PRO A 145 13.01 -19.38 -6.89
CA PRO A 145 13.36 -20.61 -7.56
C PRO A 145 12.85 -20.50 -8.99
N GLU A 146 13.79 -20.44 -9.94
CA GLU A 146 13.43 -20.09 -11.32
C GLU A 146 12.28 -21.01 -11.72
N THR A 147 11.16 -20.42 -12.11
CA THR A 147 9.99 -21.19 -12.52
C THR A 147 10.45 -22.14 -13.61
N PRO A 148 10.33 -23.47 -13.43
CA PRO A 148 10.83 -24.41 -14.41
C PRO A 148 10.26 -24.08 -15.80
N ALA A 149 11.11 -24.14 -16.84
CA ALA A 149 10.70 -23.74 -18.19
C ALA A 149 9.43 -24.46 -18.69
N GLU A 150 9.19 -25.69 -18.22
CA GLU A 150 7.97 -26.46 -18.49
C GLU A 150 6.70 -25.87 -17.84
N VAL A 151 6.82 -25.34 -16.61
CA VAL A 151 5.73 -24.65 -15.91
C VAL A 151 5.42 -23.33 -16.62
N HIS A 152 6.46 -22.58 -16.98
CA HIS A 152 6.30 -21.33 -17.71
C HIS A 152 5.60 -21.55 -19.06
N ALA A 153 6.06 -22.52 -19.86
CA ALA A 153 5.43 -22.87 -21.13
C ALA A 153 3.99 -23.38 -20.98
N ALA A 154 3.69 -24.14 -19.91
CA ALA A 154 2.33 -24.58 -19.62
C ALA A 154 1.40 -23.40 -19.28
N LEU A 155 1.90 -22.43 -18.49
CA LEU A 155 1.16 -21.22 -18.15
C LEU A 155 0.94 -20.34 -19.38
N GLU A 156 1.96 -20.09 -20.20
CA GLU A 156 1.82 -19.33 -21.46
C GLU A 156 0.74 -19.93 -22.36
N GLY A 157 0.73 -21.26 -22.54
CA GLY A 157 -0.29 -21.95 -23.32
C GLY A 157 -1.70 -21.89 -22.69
N ALA A 158 -1.79 -21.78 -21.36
CA ALA A 158 -3.06 -21.56 -20.67
C ALA A 158 -3.55 -20.11 -20.87
N LEU A 159 -2.67 -19.11 -20.71
CA LEU A 159 -2.98 -17.70 -20.91
C LEU A 159 -3.40 -17.43 -22.36
N GLU A 160 -2.67 -17.94 -23.34
CA GLU A 160 -3.07 -17.84 -24.76
C GLU A 160 -4.47 -18.42 -24.99
N ALA A 161 -4.78 -19.57 -24.37
CA ALA A 161 -6.11 -20.16 -24.49
C ALA A 161 -7.18 -19.30 -23.81
N LEU A 162 -6.90 -18.69 -22.65
CA LEU A 162 -7.82 -17.80 -21.95
C LEU A 162 -8.08 -16.50 -22.72
N TYR A 163 -7.05 -15.87 -23.29
CA TYR A 163 -7.18 -14.66 -24.11
C TYR A 163 -8.02 -14.85 -25.38
N ASN A 164 -8.17 -16.10 -25.84
CA ASN A 164 -9.01 -16.44 -26.98
C ASN A 164 -10.46 -16.76 -26.60
N LEU A 165 -10.82 -16.73 -25.31
CA LEU A 165 -12.19 -16.89 -24.84
C LEU A 165 -12.95 -15.55 -24.87
N ASP A 166 -14.25 -15.63 -25.11
CA ASP A 166 -15.15 -14.47 -25.13
C ASP A 166 -16.04 -14.39 -23.88
N LYS A 167 -16.00 -15.41 -23.01
CA LYS A 167 -16.96 -15.60 -21.92
C LYS A 167 -16.32 -16.15 -20.67
N LEU A 168 -16.70 -15.53 -19.56
CA LEU A 168 -16.39 -15.98 -18.21
C LEU A 168 -17.40 -17.07 -17.80
N LEU A 169 -17.14 -18.30 -18.23
CA LEU A 169 -18.00 -19.45 -17.91
C LEU A 169 -17.15 -20.64 -17.44
N PRO A 170 -17.51 -21.30 -16.32
CA PRO A 170 -16.79 -22.47 -15.83
C PRO A 170 -16.62 -23.56 -16.91
N THR A 171 -17.63 -23.77 -17.75
CA THR A 171 -17.60 -24.80 -18.80
C THR A 171 -16.51 -24.62 -19.84
N VAL A 172 -16.01 -23.40 -20.05
CA VAL A 172 -14.93 -23.12 -21.01
C VAL A 172 -13.59 -22.85 -20.32
N ILE A 173 -13.60 -22.32 -19.10
CA ILE A 173 -12.39 -22.04 -18.30
C ILE A 173 -11.84 -23.32 -17.65
N ASP A 174 -12.70 -24.17 -17.08
CA ASP A 174 -12.28 -25.37 -16.35
C ASP A 174 -11.43 -26.32 -17.21
N PRO A 175 -11.70 -26.54 -18.51
CA PRO A 175 -10.80 -27.31 -19.39
C PRO A 175 -9.40 -26.71 -19.57
N VAL A 176 -9.26 -25.38 -19.56
CA VAL A 176 -7.95 -24.71 -19.66
C VAL A 176 -7.18 -24.90 -18.35
N VAL A 177 -7.82 -24.60 -17.23
CA VAL A 177 -7.30 -24.82 -15.88
C VAL A 177 -6.94 -26.29 -15.66
N ALA A 178 -7.73 -27.21 -16.21
CA ALA A 178 -7.47 -28.63 -16.09
C ALA A 178 -6.19 -29.07 -16.79
N ARG A 179 -5.90 -28.50 -17.96
CA ARG A 179 -4.65 -28.74 -18.69
C ARG A 179 -3.45 -28.15 -17.96
N LEU A 180 -3.58 -26.93 -17.41
CA LEU A 180 -2.51 -26.28 -16.64
C LEU A 180 -2.13 -27.12 -15.41
N ASP A 181 -3.12 -27.53 -14.62
CA ASP A 181 -2.87 -28.40 -13.46
C ASP A 181 -2.27 -29.75 -13.85
N ALA A 182 -2.74 -30.38 -14.93
CA ALA A 182 -2.16 -31.65 -15.38
C ALA A 182 -0.68 -31.52 -15.81
N ALA A 183 -0.28 -30.34 -16.31
CA ALA A 183 1.06 -30.08 -16.79
C ALA A 183 2.02 -29.61 -15.68
N ALA A 184 1.55 -28.74 -14.79
CA ALA A 184 2.39 -28.01 -13.83
C ALA A 184 1.99 -28.21 -12.36
N GLY A 185 0.79 -28.74 -12.07
CA GLY A 185 0.28 -28.92 -10.71
C GLY A 185 0.37 -27.63 -9.89
N VAL A 186 0.67 -27.76 -8.60
CA VAL A 186 0.80 -26.61 -7.68
C VAL A 186 1.92 -25.63 -8.07
N ALA A 187 2.93 -26.06 -8.84
CA ALA A 187 4.04 -25.20 -9.25
C ALA A 187 3.60 -24.09 -10.21
N ALA A 188 2.44 -24.22 -10.88
CA ALA A 188 1.87 -23.14 -11.67
C ALA A 188 1.25 -22.01 -10.84
N PHE A 189 1.05 -22.18 -9.52
CA PHE A 189 0.35 -21.19 -8.71
C PHE A 189 1.06 -19.83 -8.69
N ASP A 190 2.33 -19.79 -8.31
CA ASP A 190 3.08 -18.54 -8.14
C ASP A 190 3.14 -17.71 -9.44
N PRO A 191 3.58 -18.26 -10.60
CA PRO A 191 3.60 -17.47 -11.83
C PRO A 191 2.20 -17.14 -12.37
N PHE A 192 1.16 -17.93 -12.03
CA PHE A 192 -0.21 -17.60 -12.42
C PHE A 192 -0.80 -16.51 -11.52
N TYR A 193 -0.42 -16.47 -10.25
CA TYR A 193 -0.77 -15.40 -9.32
C TYR A 193 -0.14 -14.07 -9.74
N ASP A 194 1.11 -14.06 -10.21
CA ASP A 194 1.83 -12.85 -10.65
C ASP A 194 1.18 -12.13 -11.84
N VAL A 195 0.42 -12.85 -12.68
CA VAL A 195 -0.26 -12.29 -13.85
C VAL A 195 -1.75 -11.99 -13.59
N ALA A 196 -2.28 -12.42 -12.44
CA ALA A 196 -3.64 -12.16 -12.01
C ALA A 196 -3.68 -10.98 -11.02
N GLY A 197 -4.87 -10.42 -10.79
CA GLY A 197 -5.09 -9.34 -9.83
C GLY A 197 -4.34 -8.05 -10.15
N LEU A 198 -3.93 -7.87 -11.41
CA LEU A 198 -3.36 -6.61 -11.89
C LEU A 198 -4.40 -5.50 -11.79
N GLU A 199 -3.94 -4.27 -11.56
CA GLU A 199 -4.82 -3.09 -11.44
C GLU A 199 -5.02 -2.39 -12.79
N GLY A 200 -6.18 -1.76 -12.98
CA GLY A 200 -6.42 -0.86 -14.12
C GLY A 200 -6.71 -1.57 -15.44
N ASP A 201 -6.16 -1.05 -16.54
CA ASP A 201 -6.41 -1.56 -17.90
C ASP A 201 -5.77 -2.94 -18.16
N ASP A 202 -4.84 -3.36 -17.30
CA ASP A 202 -4.18 -4.67 -17.37
C ASP A 202 -4.95 -5.78 -16.62
N ASN A 203 -6.05 -5.44 -15.93
CA ASN A 203 -6.91 -6.41 -15.27
C ASN A 203 -7.77 -7.18 -16.29
N ASP A 204 -7.54 -8.50 -16.43
CA ASP A 204 -8.39 -9.38 -17.23
C ASP A 204 -9.23 -10.30 -16.33
N PRO A 205 -10.57 -10.15 -16.30
CA PRO A 205 -11.42 -10.96 -15.46
C PRO A 205 -11.42 -12.45 -15.83
N LEU A 206 -11.04 -12.83 -17.06
CA LEU A 206 -10.88 -14.24 -17.44
C LEU A 206 -9.68 -14.88 -16.73
N ILE A 207 -8.58 -14.13 -16.58
CA ILE A 207 -7.37 -14.59 -15.88
C ILE A 207 -7.66 -14.72 -14.39
N ASP A 208 -8.23 -13.69 -13.78
CA ASP A 208 -8.60 -13.68 -12.36
C ASP A 208 -9.55 -14.83 -12.02
N TYR A 209 -10.60 -15.01 -12.83
CA TYR A 209 -11.53 -16.10 -12.65
C TYR A 209 -10.83 -17.46 -12.81
N ALA A 210 -10.00 -17.64 -13.84
CA ALA A 210 -9.28 -18.88 -14.06
C ALA A 210 -8.32 -19.24 -12.90
N LEU A 211 -7.65 -18.26 -12.29
CA LEU A 211 -6.86 -18.46 -11.08
C LEU A 211 -7.74 -18.98 -9.93
N LEU A 212 -8.91 -18.36 -9.70
CA LEU A 212 -9.85 -18.82 -8.67
C LEU A 212 -10.38 -20.23 -8.93
N ARG A 213 -10.55 -20.63 -10.20
CA ARG A 213 -10.91 -22.01 -10.59
C ARG A 213 -9.74 -22.97 -10.41
N PHE A 214 -8.52 -22.52 -10.63
CA PHE A 214 -7.30 -23.31 -10.42
C PHE A 214 -7.07 -23.62 -8.94
N VAL A 215 -7.16 -22.63 -8.06
CA VAL A 215 -7.03 -22.85 -6.61
C VAL A 215 -8.21 -23.61 -6.01
N ALA A 216 -9.38 -23.64 -6.68
CA ALA A 216 -10.54 -24.44 -6.26
C ALA A 216 -10.29 -25.96 -6.34
N ARG A 217 -9.24 -26.40 -7.05
CA ARG A 217 -8.98 -27.82 -7.23
C ARG A 217 -8.53 -28.43 -5.90
N PRO A 218 -9.13 -29.54 -5.42
CA PRO A 218 -8.92 -30.00 -4.04
C PRO A 218 -7.45 -30.26 -3.66
N HIS A 219 -6.65 -30.82 -4.56
CA HIS A 219 -5.23 -31.09 -4.29
C HIS A 219 -4.37 -29.82 -4.36
N ILE A 220 -4.76 -28.83 -5.17
CA ILE A 220 -4.11 -27.51 -5.21
C ILE A 220 -4.42 -26.77 -3.91
N LEU A 221 -5.70 -26.66 -3.55
CA LEU A 221 -6.13 -25.99 -2.31
C LEU A 221 -5.42 -26.58 -1.08
N ALA A 222 -5.40 -27.91 -0.95
CA ALA A 222 -4.73 -28.56 0.18
C ALA A 222 -3.22 -28.28 0.21
N ALA A 223 -2.57 -28.26 -0.96
CA ALA A 223 -1.15 -27.92 -1.05
C ALA A 223 -0.88 -26.46 -0.67
N LEU A 224 -1.70 -25.52 -1.13
CA LEU A 224 -1.57 -24.10 -0.81
C LEU A 224 -1.84 -23.81 0.66
N ILE A 225 -2.85 -24.45 1.27
CA ILE A 225 -3.08 -24.36 2.72
C ILE A 225 -1.83 -24.85 3.49
N GLY A 226 -1.25 -25.96 3.05
CA GLY A 226 -0.02 -26.50 3.63
C GLY A 226 1.20 -25.59 3.49
N ARG A 227 1.23 -24.73 2.47
CA ARG A 227 2.26 -23.69 2.24
C ARG A 227 1.99 -22.39 3.01
N GLY A 228 0.81 -22.18 3.57
CA GLY A 228 0.43 -20.88 4.15
C GLY A 228 -0.18 -19.90 3.14
N GLU A 229 -0.50 -20.35 1.93
CA GLU A 229 -0.83 -19.49 0.79
C GLU A 229 -2.28 -19.66 0.31
N GLY A 230 -3.08 -20.50 0.96
CA GLY A 230 -4.45 -20.82 0.52
C GLY A 230 -5.35 -19.58 0.41
N GLY A 231 -5.11 -18.59 1.27
CA GLY A 231 -5.84 -17.32 1.33
C GLY A 231 -5.49 -16.29 0.26
N LEU A 232 -4.34 -16.39 -0.42
CA LEU A 232 -3.80 -15.30 -1.22
C LEU A 232 -4.71 -14.92 -2.39
N ALA A 233 -4.93 -15.84 -3.34
CA ALA A 233 -5.78 -15.61 -4.51
C ALA A 233 -7.23 -15.19 -4.16
N PRO A 234 -7.96 -15.90 -3.27
CA PRO A 234 -9.32 -15.49 -2.95
C PRO A 234 -9.38 -14.13 -2.27
N THR A 235 -8.46 -13.81 -1.35
CA THR A 235 -8.48 -12.52 -0.62
C THR A 235 -8.16 -11.35 -1.55
N LEU A 236 -7.17 -11.52 -2.44
CA LEU A 236 -6.81 -10.54 -3.47
C LEU A 236 -8.03 -10.17 -4.32
N LEU A 237 -8.79 -11.18 -4.76
CA LEU A 237 -9.87 -11.01 -5.73
C LEU A 237 -11.24 -10.72 -5.08
N LEU A 238 -11.30 -10.49 -3.76
CA LEU A 238 -12.54 -10.06 -3.10
C LEU A 238 -12.97 -8.65 -3.52
N ASP A 239 -12.06 -7.80 -3.99
CA ASP A 239 -12.38 -6.43 -4.45
C ASP A 239 -12.36 -6.25 -5.97
N ALA A 240 -12.17 -7.35 -6.70
CA ALA A 240 -12.02 -7.37 -8.15
C ALA A 240 -13.12 -6.54 -8.84
N PRO A 241 -12.85 -5.83 -9.96
CA PRO A 241 -13.85 -4.98 -10.62
C PRO A 241 -15.08 -5.74 -11.13
N ASN A 242 -14.88 -6.99 -11.56
CA ASN A 242 -15.92 -7.87 -12.10
C ASN A 242 -16.68 -8.60 -10.96
N ASP A 243 -18.01 -8.60 -11.04
CA ASP A 243 -18.89 -9.19 -10.02
C ASP A 243 -18.88 -10.71 -10.00
N GLU A 244 -18.74 -11.37 -11.15
CA GLU A 244 -18.60 -12.82 -11.25
C GLU A 244 -17.28 -13.30 -10.62
N VAL A 245 -16.18 -12.56 -10.81
CA VAL A 245 -14.89 -12.81 -10.14
C VAL A 245 -15.03 -12.68 -8.63
N ARG A 246 -15.64 -11.60 -8.13
CA ARG A 246 -15.87 -11.42 -6.69
C ARG A 246 -16.74 -12.54 -6.09
N ALA A 247 -17.78 -12.96 -6.81
CA ALA A 247 -18.65 -14.06 -6.38
C ALA A 247 -17.86 -15.37 -6.25
N GLU A 248 -16.98 -15.66 -7.22
CA GLU A 248 -16.12 -16.83 -7.19
C GLU A 248 -15.07 -16.75 -6.07
N ALA A 249 -14.49 -15.58 -5.82
CA ALA A 249 -13.54 -15.34 -4.73
C ALA A 249 -14.18 -15.62 -3.37
N ARG A 250 -15.41 -15.12 -3.14
CA ARG A 250 -16.18 -15.44 -1.92
C ARG A 250 -16.47 -16.93 -1.78
N ALA A 251 -16.77 -17.62 -2.88
CA ALA A 251 -16.96 -19.07 -2.85
C ALA A 251 -15.67 -19.79 -2.44
N ARG A 252 -14.50 -19.34 -2.92
CA ARG A 252 -13.18 -19.89 -2.54
C ARG A 252 -12.83 -19.65 -1.08
N VAL A 253 -13.19 -18.50 -0.49
CA VAL A 253 -13.07 -18.32 0.97
C VAL A 253 -13.97 -19.32 1.71
N GLY A 254 -15.15 -19.63 1.16
CA GLY A 254 -16.01 -20.70 1.65
C GLY A 254 -15.32 -22.06 1.66
N ASP A 255 -14.61 -22.41 0.59
CA ASP A 255 -13.86 -23.66 0.48
C ASP A 255 -12.69 -23.74 1.50
N LEU A 256 -12.00 -22.60 1.78
CA LEU A 256 -10.98 -22.52 2.83
C LEU A 256 -11.55 -22.79 4.23
N LEU A 257 -12.70 -22.21 4.54
CA LEU A 257 -13.41 -22.45 5.81
C LEU A 257 -13.83 -23.92 5.94
N ASP A 258 -14.34 -24.51 4.87
CA ASP A 258 -14.78 -25.91 4.86
C ASP A 258 -13.57 -26.88 4.96
N ALA A 259 -12.41 -26.47 4.46
CA ALA A 259 -11.14 -27.17 4.62
C ALA A 259 -10.45 -26.92 5.98
N ALA A 260 -11.05 -26.11 6.87
CA ALA A 260 -10.47 -25.69 8.14
C ALA A 260 -9.06 -25.09 7.98
N ALA A 261 -8.89 -24.21 6.99
CA ALA A 261 -7.67 -23.44 6.82
C ALA A 261 -7.36 -22.62 8.10
N PRO A 262 -6.07 -22.45 8.45
CA PRO A 262 -5.64 -21.57 9.53
C PRO A 262 -6.22 -20.15 9.43
N ASP A 263 -6.48 -19.51 10.57
CA ASP A 263 -7.12 -18.18 10.63
C ASP A 263 -6.29 -17.08 9.93
N ASP A 264 -4.96 -17.21 9.92
CA ASP A 264 -4.05 -16.28 9.23
C ASP A 264 -4.10 -16.40 7.71
N GLN A 265 -4.77 -17.43 7.18
CA GLN A 265 -5.06 -17.59 5.75
C GLN A 265 -6.49 -17.20 5.39
N LEU A 266 -7.29 -16.70 6.34
CA LEU A 266 -8.62 -16.18 6.09
C LEU A 266 -8.60 -14.65 5.96
N PRO A 267 -9.53 -14.04 5.19
CA PRO A 267 -9.59 -12.59 5.08
C PRO A 267 -9.92 -11.92 6.43
N ASP A 268 -9.27 -10.78 6.69
CA ASP A 268 -9.48 -9.99 7.90
C ASP A 268 -10.93 -9.53 8.05
N ASP A 269 -11.40 -9.48 9.30
CA ASP A 269 -12.75 -9.02 9.65
C ASP A 269 -13.02 -7.57 9.20
N ASP A 270 -12.04 -6.69 9.38
CA ASP A 270 -12.12 -5.28 8.97
C ASP A 270 -12.16 -5.15 7.45
N TRP A 271 -11.42 -6.01 6.74
CA TRP A 271 -11.44 -6.06 5.28
C TRP A 271 -12.79 -6.52 4.75
N LEU A 272 -13.36 -7.59 5.31
CA LEU A 272 -14.69 -8.07 4.92
C LEU A 272 -15.80 -7.05 5.24
N ALA A 273 -15.66 -6.28 6.32
CA ALA A 273 -16.57 -5.18 6.63
C ALA A 273 -16.49 -4.05 5.58
N LEU A 274 -15.28 -3.68 5.15
CA LEU A 274 -15.07 -2.72 4.08
C LEU A 274 -15.67 -3.22 2.75
N MET A 275 -15.50 -4.50 2.43
CA MET A 275 -16.10 -5.10 1.23
C MET A 275 -17.63 -5.12 1.30
N ALA A 276 -18.22 -5.37 2.47
CA ALA A 276 -19.67 -5.31 2.66
C ALA A 276 -20.25 -3.90 2.45
N GLU A 277 -19.51 -2.85 2.85
CA GLU A 277 -19.89 -1.46 2.58
C GLU A 277 -19.74 -1.11 1.09
N ARG A 278 -18.64 -1.54 0.46
CA ARG A 278 -18.35 -1.25 -0.95
C ARG A 278 -19.26 -1.98 -1.93
N PHE A 279 -19.63 -3.22 -1.62
CA PHE A 279 -20.38 -4.13 -2.48
C PHE A 279 -21.64 -4.63 -1.77
N GLU A 280 -22.55 -3.70 -1.49
CA GLU A 280 -23.78 -3.98 -0.74
C GLU A 280 -24.60 -5.11 -1.38
N GLY A 281 -25.01 -6.08 -0.55
CA GLY A 281 -25.87 -7.19 -0.99
C GLY A 281 -25.14 -8.38 -1.63
N GLU A 282 -23.82 -8.31 -1.84
CA GLU A 282 -23.07 -9.41 -2.46
C GLU A 282 -22.73 -10.59 -1.52
N GLY A 283 -23.02 -10.44 -0.22
CA GLY A 283 -22.89 -11.53 0.77
C GLY A 283 -21.65 -11.49 1.66
N TYR A 284 -20.85 -10.42 1.61
CA TYR A 284 -19.67 -10.25 2.47
C TYR A 284 -19.98 -10.29 3.97
N GLU A 285 -21.11 -9.75 4.41
CA GLU A 285 -21.52 -9.85 5.83
C GLU A 285 -21.75 -11.30 6.27
N ALA A 286 -22.31 -12.13 5.38
CA ALA A 286 -22.54 -13.54 5.68
C ALA A 286 -21.21 -14.29 5.75
N LEU A 287 -20.27 -13.94 4.87
CA LEU A 287 -18.91 -14.49 4.87
C LEU A 287 -18.16 -14.11 6.15
N ALA A 288 -18.16 -12.84 6.55
CA ALA A 288 -17.54 -12.36 7.80
C ALA A 288 -18.08 -13.10 9.03
N ARG A 289 -19.40 -13.32 9.11
CA ARG A 289 -20.02 -14.11 10.19
C ARG A 289 -19.56 -15.57 10.22
N ARG A 290 -19.16 -16.14 9.07
CA ARG A 290 -18.59 -17.50 9.02
C ARG A 290 -17.14 -17.51 9.48
N CYS A 291 -16.32 -16.55 9.03
CA CYS A 291 -14.91 -16.45 9.44
C CYS A 291 -14.76 -16.24 10.96
N ARG A 292 -15.67 -15.53 11.64
CA ARG A 292 -15.61 -15.38 13.11
C ARG A 292 -15.93 -16.63 13.93
N ARG A 293 -16.35 -17.72 13.28
CA ARG A 293 -16.78 -18.95 13.96
C ARG A 293 -15.73 -20.06 13.92
N THR A 294 -14.68 -19.90 13.14
CA THR A 294 -13.49 -20.78 13.17
C THR A 294 -12.65 -20.45 14.41
#